data_AF-A0A7Z7W180-F1
#
_entry.id   AF-A0A7Z7W180-F1
#
_cell.length_a   1.000
_cell.length_b   1.000
_cell.length_c   1.000
_cell.angle_alpha   90.00
_cell.angle_beta   90.00
_cell.angle_gamma   90.00
#
_symmetry.space_group_name_H-M   'P 1'
#
loop_
_entity.id
_entity.type
_entity.pdbx_description
1 polymer ?
#
loop_
_entity_poly.entity_id
_entity_poly.type
_entity_poly.pdbx_seq_one_letter_code
_entity_poly.pdbx_strand_id
1 'polypeptide(L)'
;MNRNIVKLVVFMLILVVAVAGCGQKDTEEKTEMTTIKDELGTEKIKKNPKRIVVLEYSFADYLAALDMKPVGIADDGSTKNITKSVRDKIGAYESVGSRPQPNMEVISKLKPDLIIADVSRHKKIKSELSKIAPTIMLVSGTGDYNANIEAFKTVAKAVGKEKEGEKRLEKHNKILAEIRKKIEQSTLKSAFAFGISRAGMFINNEDTFMGQFLIKMGIQPEVTKDKTAHVGERKGGPYIYWWCKL
;
A
#
# COMPACT_ATOMS: atom_id res chain seq x y z
N MET A 1 -50.14 -55.98 26.85
CA MET A 1 -49.31 -54.75 26.77
C MET A 1 -50.23 -53.55 27.03
N ASN A 2 -49.95 -52.76 28.07
CA ASN A 2 -50.91 -51.78 28.61
C ASN A 2 -51.12 -50.62 27.61
N ARG A 3 -52.38 -50.26 27.31
CA ARG A 3 -52.74 -49.19 26.32
C ARG A 3 -52.07 -47.85 26.64
N ASN A 4 -51.76 -47.61 27.91
CA ASN A 4 -51.08 -46.40 28.37
C ASN A 4 -49.57 -46.41 28.09
N ILE A 5 -48.94 -47.60 28.07
CA ILE A 5 -47.52 -47.77 27.73
C ILE A 5 -47.30 -47.56 26.23
N VAL A 6 -48.21 -48.04 25.39
CA VAL A 6 -48.14 -47.83 23.92
C VAL A 6 -48.29 -46.35 23.58
N LYS A 7 -49.17 -45.61 24.26
CA LYS A 7 -49.32 -44.16 24.08
C LYS A 7 -48.07 -43.39 24.51
N LEU A 8 -47.42 -43.79 25.60
CA LEU A 8 -46.20 -43.14 26.09
C LEU A 8 -45.01 -43.36 25.14
N VAL A 9 -44.86 -44.58 24.60
CA VAL A 9 -43.78 -44.92 23.66
C VAL A 9 -43.98 -44.23 22.31
N VAL A 10 -45.21 -44.14 21.80
CA VAL A 10 -45.51 -43.43 20.54
C VAL A 10 -45.30 -41.91 20.69
N PHE A 11 -45.66 -41.32 21.83
CA PHE A 11 -45.44 -39.89 22.08
C PHE A 11 -43.94 -39.54 22.20
N MET A 12 -43.15 -40.43 22.80
CA MET A 12 -41.70 -40.27 22.91
C MET A 12 -40.97 -40.46 21.57
N LEU A 13 -41.48 -41.33 20.68
CA LEU A 13 -40.90 -41.51 19.33
C LEU A 13 -41.15 -40.29 18.41
N ILE A 14 -42.30 -39.62 18.56
CA ILE A 14 -42.64 -38.42 17.78
C ILE A 14 -41.78 -37.21 18.20
N LEU A 15 -41.36 -37.14 19.48
CA LEU A 15 -40.48 -36.07 19.96
C LEU A 15 -39.04 -36.19 19.44
N VAL A 16 -38.55 -37.40 19.16
CA VAL A 16 -37.17 -37.62 18.69
C VAL A 16 -37.00 -37.26 17.21
N VAL A 17 -38.06 -37.33 16.39
CA VAL A 17 -38.01 -36.97 14.97
C VAL A 17 -38.04 -35.45 14.74
N ALA A 18 -38.50 -34.66 15.72
CA ALA A 18 -38.59 -33.19 15.60
C ALA A 18 -37.26 -32.44 15.79
N VAL A 19 -36.17 -33.12 16.19
CA VAL A 19 -34.87 -32.47 16.50
C VAL A 19 -33.83 -32.62 15.37
N ALA A 20 -34.12 -33.37 14.31
CA ALA A 20 -33.20 -33.55 13.17
C ALA A 20 -33.31 -32.46 12.07
N GLY A 21 -33.97 -31.33 12.37
CA GLY A 21 -34.28 -30.27 11.42
C GLY A 21 -33.53 -28.95 11.61
N CYS A 22 -32.40 -28.93 12.32
CA CYS A 22 -31.52 -27.75 12.33
C CYS A 22 -30.79 -27.65 10.98
N GLY A 23 -31.47 -27.07 10.00
CA GLY A 23 -30.86 -26.55 8.78
C GLY A 23 -29.76 -25.56 9.16
N GLN A 24 -28.53 -26.00 8.98
CA GLN A 24 -27.33 -25.18 9.03
C GLN A 24 -27.45 -24.15 7.91
N LYS A 25 -27.91 -22.94 8.26
CA LYS A 25 -27.78 -21.77 7.40
C LYS A 25 -26.29 -21.46 7.32
N ASP A 26 -25.62 -22.09 6.35
CA ASP A 26 -24.36 -21.59 5.83
C ASP A 26 -24.62 -20.16 5.35
N THR A 27 -24.28 -19.21 6.19
CA THR A 27 -24.29 -17.80 5.83
C THR A 27 -23.07 -17.63 4.94
N GLU A 28 -23.25 -17.84 3.64
CA GLU A 28 -22.26 -17.42 2.64
C GLU A 28 -22.01 -15.93 2.87
N GLU A 29 -20.84 -15.63 3.45
CA GLU A 29 -20.36 -14.27 3.62
C GLU A 29 -20.10 -13.72 2.22
N LYS A 30 -21.14 -13.08 1.66
CA LYS A 30 -21.13 -12.54 0.31
C LYS A 30 -19.97 -11.54 0.22
N THR A 31 -18.87 -11.97 -0.38
CA THR A 31 -17.65 -11.17 -0.48
C THR A 31 -17.94 -9.98 -1.37
N GLU A 32 -18.16 -8.81 -0.76
CA GLU A 32 -18.37 -7.58 -1.50
C GLU A 32 -17.07 -7.21 -2.23
N MET A 33 -17.19 -6.93 -3.52
CA MET A 33 -16.07 -6.54 -4.37
C MET A 33 -16.13 -5.04 -4.67
N THR A 34 -14.98 -4.41 -4.81
CA THR A 34 -14.84 -3.03 -5.29
C THR A 34 -13.87 -2.98 -6.48
N THR A 35 -14.06 -2.02 -7.37
CA THR A 35 -13.20 -1.83 -8.54
C THR A 35 -12.26 -0.67 -8.29
N ILE A 36 -10.96 -0.91 -8.45
CA ILE A 36 -9.90 0.08 -8.33
C ILE A 36 -9.33 0.36 -9.72
N LYS A 37 -9.20 1.63 -10.06
CA LYS A 37 -8.44 2.06 -11.24
C LYS A 37 -6.97 2.19 -10.83
N ASP A 38 -6.09 1.59 -11.61
CA ASP A 38 -4.64 1.62 -11.39
C ASP A 38 -3.91 2.04 -12.68
N GLU A 39 -2.58 1.93 -12.70
CA GLU A 39 -1.75 2.35 -13.83
C GLU A 39 -1.92 1.50 -15.11
N LEU A 40 -2.52 0.31 -14.99
CA LEU A 40 -2.72 -0.62 -16.11
C LEU A 40 -4.19 -0.86 -16.46
N GLY A 41 -5.13 -0.18 -15.79
CA GLY A 41 -6.54 -0.24 -16.09
C GLY A 41 -7.40 -0.32 -14.84
N THR A 42 -8.18 -1.37 -14.71
CA THR A 42 -9.03 -1.61 -13.55
C THR A 42 -8.81 -3.02 -12.99
N GLU A 43 -8.84 -3.12 -11.67
CA GLU A 43 -8.69 -4.37 -10.92
C GLU A 43 -9.87 -4.52 -9.96
N LYS A 44 -10.48 -5.71 -9.93
CA LYS A 44 -11.58 -6.02 -8.99
C LYS A 44 -10.97 -6.66 -7.74
N ILE A 45 -11.16 -6.03 -6.60
CA ILE A 45 -10.59 -6.47 -5.32
C ILE A 45 -11.70 -6.72 -4.30
N LYS A 46 -11.42 -7.51 -3.26
CA LYS A 46 -12.31 -7.62 -2.10
C LYS A 46 -12.43 -6.25 -1.43
N LYS A 47 -13.61 -5.88 -0.97
CA LYS A 47 -13.82 -4.69 -0.16
C LYS A 47 -13.10 -4.86 1.18
N ASN A 48 -12.39 -3.82 1.62
CA ASN A 48 -11.66 -3.78 2.91
C ASN A 48 -10.68 -4.97 3.12
N PRO A 49 -9.72 -5.20 2.20
CA PRO A 49 -8.76 -6.30 2.31
C PRO A 49 -7.99 -6.23 3.63
N LYS A 50 -7.75 -7.39 4.26
CA LYS A 50 -7.11 -7.47 5.58
C LYS A 50 -5.65 -7.92 5.49
N ARG A 51 -5.35 -8.83 4.56
CA ARG A 51 -4.00 -9.36 4.35
C ARG A 51 -3.36 -8.71 3.13
N ILE A 52 -2.56 -7.68 3.34
CA ILE A 52 -1.97 -6.90 2.24
C ILE A 52 -0.47 -7.17 2.16
N VAL A 53 0.03 -7.50 0.97
CA VAL A 53 1.46 -7.54 0.65
C VAL A 53 1.82 -6.30 -0.16
N VAL A 54 2.94 -5.66 0.18
CA VAL A 54 3.42 -4.45 -0.50
C VAL A 54 4.82 -4.65 -1.06
N LEU A 55 5.03 -4.27 -2.33
CA LEU A 55 6.29 -4.51 -3.04
C LEU A 55 7.15 -3.25 -3.23
N GLU A 56 6.79 -2.16 -2.56
CA GLU A 56 7.60 -0.95 -2.46
C GLU A 56 7.44 -0.29 -1.09
N TYR A 57 8.45 0.51 -0.76
CA TYR A 57 8.58 1.18 0.53
C TYR A 57 7.51 2.23 0.78
N SER A 58 7.16 3.01 -0.25
CA SER A 58 6.11 4.03 -0.12
C SER A 58 4.76 3.39 0.19
N PHE A 59 4.45 2.21 -0.36
CA PHE A 59 3.20 1.52 -0.06
C PHE A 59 3.13 1.03 1.40
N ALA A 60 4.26 0.64 2.00
CA ALA A 60 4.32 0.36 3.43
C ALA A 60 4.06 1.63 4.27
N ASP A 61 4.61 2.78 3.86
CA ASP A 61 4.34 4.08 4.50
C ASP A 61 2.86 4.50 4.34
N TYR A 62 2.24 4.22 3.19
CA TYR A 62 0.82 4.51 2.94
C TYR A 62 -0.08 3.71 3.88
N LEU A 63 0.16 2.39 4.00
CA LEU A 63 -0.59 1.55 4.94
C LEU A 63 -0.37 2.00 6.38
N ALA A 64 0.86 2.32 6.77
CA ALA A 64 1.16 2.82 8.12
C ALA A 64 0.47 4.16 8.42
N ALA A 65 0.33 5.04 7.43
CA ALA A 65 -0.38 6.31 7.57
C ALA A 65 -1.91 6.15 7.66
N LEU A 66 -2.44 5.01 7.21
CA LEU A 66 -3.84 4.60 7.28
C LEU A 66 -4.12 3.65 8.47
N ASP A 67 -3.15 3.51 9.38
CA ASP A 67 -3.19 2.60 10.54
C ASP A 67 -3.44 1.12 10.16
N MET A 68 -2.91 0.71 9.00
CA MET A 68 -2.95 -0.64 8.47
C MET A 68 -1.57 -1.31 8.57
N LYS A 69 -1.57 -2.63 8.73
CA LYS A 69 -0.35 -3.45 8.87
C LYS A 69 -0.26 -4.43 7.70
N PRO A 70 0.76 -4.33 6.82
CA PRO A 70 0.99 -5.34 5.79
C PRO A 70 1.43 -6.66 6.42
N VAL A 71 1.03 -7.78 5.81
CA VAL A 71 1.49 -9.11 6.22
C VAL A 71 2.83 -9.47 5.61
N GLY A 72 3.24 -8.79 4.52
CA GLY A 72 4.56 -8.93 3.94
C GLY A 72 5.02 -7.70 3.16
N ILE A 73 6.34 -7.50 3.14
CA ILE A 73 7.00 -6.35 2.51
C ILE A 73 8.22 -6.83 1.72
N ALA A 74 8.36 -6.37 0.48
CA ALA A 74 9.63 -6.51 -0.25
C ALA A 74 10.62 -5.49 0.34
N ASP A 75 11.42 -5.93 1.31
CA ASP A 75 12.26 -5.05 2.13
C ASP A 75 13.74 -5.06 1.75
N ASP A 76 14.09 -5.74 0.65
CA ASP A 76 15.48 -5.94 0.21
C ASP A 76 16.35 -6.64 1.26
N GLY A 77 15.75 -7.54 2.05
CA GLY A 77 16.44 -8.38 3.03
C GLY A 77 16.83 -7.66 4.31
N SER A 78 16.33 -6.44 4.54
CA SER A 78 16.62 -5.68 5.75
C SER A 78 15.46 -4.80 6.16
N THR A 79 14.93 -5.06 7.35
CA THR A 79 13.89 -4.22 7.93
C THR A 79 14.34 -2.78 8.14
N LYS A 80 15.65 -2.52 8.30
CA LYS A 80 16.21 -1.18 8.46
C LYS A 80 15.98 -0.27 7.25
N ASN A 81 15.67 -0.84 6.08
CA ASN A 81 15.33 -0.07 4.90
C ASN A 81 14.00 0.66 5.04
N ILE A 82 13.08 0.15 5.86
CA ILE A 82 11.85 0.82 6.27
C ILE A 82 12.17 1.79 7.41
N THR A 83 11.72 3.05 7.32
CA THR A 83 12.01 4.04 8.37
C THR A 83 11.45 3.62 9.72
N LYS A 84 12.14 4.01 10.81
CA LYS A 84 11.73 3.65 12.18
C LYS A 84 10.28 4.03 12.47
N SER A 85 9.84 5.23 12.06
CA SER A 85 8.46 5.69 12.25
C SER A 85 7.42 4.80 11.56
N VAL A 86 7.73 4.29 10.37
CA VAL A 86 6.85 3.35 9.66
C VAL A 86 6.88 2.00 10.35
N ARG A 87 8.08 1.44 10.62
CA ARG A 87 8.26 0.14 11.30
C ARG A 87 7.54 0.05 12.63
N ASP A 88 7.64 1.10 13.45
CA ASP A 88 7.02 1.13 14.78
C ASP A 88 5.49 1.06 14.67
N LYS A 89 4.88 1.61 13.61
CA LYS A 89 3.43 1.54 13.37
C LYS A 89 2.99 0.19 12.78
N ILE A 90 3.72 -0.31 11.78
CA ILE A 90 3.33 -1.55 11.09
C ILE A 90 3.61 -2.79 11.94
N GLY A 91 4.61 -2.75 12.82
CA GLY A 91 5.02 -3.89 13.64
C GLY A 91 5.67 -5.00 12.82
N ALA A 92 5.44 -6.25 13.24
CA ALA A 92 5.99 -7.43 12.59
C ALA A 92 5.33 -7.68 11.22
N TYR A 93 6.15 -8.05 10.23
CA TYR A 93 5.76 -8.45 8.89
C TYR A 93 6.75 -9.50 8.38
N GLU A 94 6.37 -10.28 7.37
CA GLU A 94 7.28 -11.23 6.70
C GLU A 94 8.00 -10.55 5.54
N SER A 95 9.33 -10.71 5.44
CA SER A 95 10.05 -10.24 4.25
C SER A 95 9.66 -11.11 3.05
N VAL A 96 9.22 -10.48 1.97
CA VAL A 96 8.95 -11.17 0.68
C VAL A 96 10.10 -10.99 -0.30
N GLY A 97 11.33 -10.79 0.20
CA GLY A 97 12.54 -10.67 -0.61
C GLY A 97 12.81 -9.25 -1.11
N SER A 98 13.41 -9.15 -2.29
CA SER A 98 13.85 -7.87 -2.85
C SER A 98 12.75 -7.20 -3.69
N ARG A 99 12.75 -5.87 -3.78
CA ARG A 99 11.83 -5.13 -4.65
C ARG A 99 12.07 -5.39 -6.14
N PRO A 100 13.31 -5.56 -6.64
CA PRO A 100 13.49 -5.94 -8.05
C PRO A 100 13.01 -7.37 -8.34
N GLN A 101 13.13 -8.27 -7.37
CA GLN A 101 12.78 -9.68 -7.50
C GLN A 101 12.10 -10.18 -6.20
N PRO A 102 10.78 -9.98 -6.06
CA PRO A 102 10.03 -10.49 -4.93
C PRO A 102 9.93 -12.02 -4.95
N ASN A 103 9.92 -12.63 -3.77
CA ASN A 103 9.80 -14.08 -3.61
C ASN A 103 8.33 -14.51 -3.71
N MET A 104 7.95 -15.03 -4.88
CA MET A 104 6.58 -15.45 -5.19
C MET A 104 6.06 -16.58 -4.29
N GLU A 105 6.94 -17.49 -3.84
CA GLU A 105 6.56 -18.60 -2.95
C GLU A 105 6.16 -18.07 -1.57
N VAL A 106 6.96 -17.14 -1.02
CA VAL A 106 6.64 -16.50 0.27
C VAL A 106 5.35 -15.69 0.15
N ILE A 107 5.17 -14.91 -0.93
CA ILE A 107 3.93 -14.15 -1.16
C ILE A 107 2.72 -15.10 -1.21
N SER A 108 2.82 -16.23 -1.91
CA SER A 108 1.76 -17.23 -1.99
C SER A 108 1.43 -17.84 -0.62
N LYS A 109 2.45 -18.21 0.16
CA LYS A 109 2.30 -18.76 1.52
C LYS A 109 1.59 -17.79 2.47
N LEU A 110 1.77 -16.48 2.28
CA LEU A 110 1.08 -15.45 3.06
C LEU A 110 -0.42 -15.32 2.74
N LYS A 111 -0.93 -15.93 1.67
CA LYS A 111 -2.36 -15.87 1.27
C LYS A 111 -2.94 -14.44 1.36
N PRO A 112 -2.39 -13.46 0.63
CA PRO A 112 -2.88 -12.09 0.67
C PRO A 112 -4.28 -11.97 0.04
N ASP A 113 -5.04 -10.98 0.51
CA ASP A 113 -6.28 -10.53 -0.13
C ASP A 113 -6.02 -9.49 -1.23
N LEU A 114 -4.88 -8.81 -1.15
CA LEU A 114 -4.45 -7.76 -2.06
C LEU A 114 -2.92 -7.71 -2.11
N ILE A 115 -2.37 -7.54 -3.31
CA ILE A 115 -0.97 -7.18 -3.54
C ILE A 115 -0.92 -5.76 -4.11
N ILE A 116 -0.06 -4.91 -3.56
CA ILE A 116 0.21 -3.56 -4.07
C ILE A 116 1.62 -3.54 -4.65
N ALA A 117 1.72 -3.39 -5.97
CA ALA A 117 2.95 -3.53 -6.72
C ALA A 117 3.31 -2.26 -7.49
N ASP A 118 4.61 -1.98 -7.61
CA ASP A 118 5.10 -0.86 -8.42
C ASP A 118 5.06 -1.18 -9.92
N VAL A 119 4.44 -0.30 -10.71
CA VAL A 119 4.26 -0.50 -12.16
C VAL A 119 5.59 -0.51 -12.92
N SER A 120 6.58 0.26 -12.49
CA SER A 120 7.87 0.34 -13.20
C SER A 120 8.69 -0.94 -13.02
N ARG A 121 8.63 -1.56 -11.84
CA ARG A 121 9.37 -2.77 -11.49
C ARG A 121 8.64 -4.04 -11.86
N HIS A 122 7.35 -4.12 -11.54
CA HIS A 122 6.64 -5.39 -11.46
C HIS A 122 5.68 -5.63 -12.62
N LYS A 123 5.56 -4.72 -13.60
CA LYS A 123 4.65 -4.89 -14.75
C LYS A 123 4.86 -6.23 -15.47
N LYS A 124 6.11 -6.68 -15.62
CA LYS A 124 6.44 -7.96 -16.26
C LYS A 124 6.01 -9.19 -15.49
N ILE A 125 5.75 -9.07 -14.17
CA ILE A 125 5.34 -10.18 -13.30
C ILE A 125 3.89 -10.02 -12.80
N LYS A 126 3.11 -9.05 -13.32
CA LYS A 126 1.72 -8.83 -12.88
C LYS A 126 0.88 -10.10 -13.00
N SER A 127 0.97 -10.81 -14.13
CA SER A 127 0.20 -12.04 -14.34
C SER A 127 0.49 -13.10 -13.29
N GLU A 128 1.71 -13.13 -12.76
CA GLU A 128 2.12 -14.12 -11.77
C GLU A 128 1.66 -13.71 -10.38
N LEU A 129 1.70 -12.41 -10.07
CA LEU A 129 1.12 -11.85 -8.84
C LEU A 129 -0.41 -12.04 -8.81
N SER A 130 -1.09 -11.81 -9.93
CA SER A 130 -2.54 -11.98 -10.07
C SER A 130 -3.02 -13.43 -9.90
N LYS A 131 -2.14 -14.43 -10.11
CA LYS A 131 -2.45 -15.84 -9.78
C LYS A 131 -2.48 -16.10 -8.28
N ILE A 132 -1.84 -15.25 -7.48
CA ILE A 132 -1.80 -15.36 -6.01
C ILE A 132 -2.96 -14.58 -5.39
N ALA A 133 -3.14 -13.31 -5.76
CA ALA A 133 -4.20 -12.43 -5.26
C ALA A 133 -4.45 -11.26 -6.22
N PRO A 134 -5.63 -10.59 -6.13
CA PRO A 134 -5.85 -9.35 -6.85
C PRO A 134 -4.69 -8.38 -6.64
N THR A 135 -4.19 -7.79 -7.73
CA THR A 135 -2.95 -7.01 -7.71
C THR A 135 -3.15 -5.65 -8.36
N ILE A 136 -3.00 -4.59 -7.57
CA ILE A 136 -3.03 -3.22 -8.08
C ILE A 136 -1.61 -2.74 -8.40
N MET A 137 -1.46 -2.10 -9.56
CA MET A 137 -0.20 -1.60 -10.08
C MET A 137 -0.16 -0.08 -9.96
N LEU A 138 0.69 0.44 -9.08
CA LEU A 138 0.77 1.88 -8.79
C LEU A 138 2.17 2.42 -9.10
N VAL A 139 2.26 3.72 -9.28
CA VAL A 139 3.56 4.41 -9.30
C VAL A 139 4.10 4.53 -7.87
N SER A 140 5.40 4.28 -7.70
CA SER A 140 6.15 4.61 -6.50
C SER A 140 7.48 5.26 -6.87
N GLY A 141 8.51 4.44 -7.05
CA GLY A 141 9.89 4.88 -7.13
C GLY A 141 10.18 5.79 -8.31
N THR A 142 9.46 5.66 -9.43
CA THR A 142 9.65 6.47 -10.65
C THR A 142 8.67 7.63 -10.78
N GLY A 143 7.78 7.81 -9.79
CA GLY A 143 6.79 8.88 -9.80
C GLY A 143 7.32 10.17 -9.21
N ASP A 144 6.80 11.28 -9.71
CA ASP A 144 6.95 12.55 -9.03
C ASP A 144 6.13 12.60 -7.72
N TYR A 145 6.19 13.73 -7.04
CA TYR A 145 5.47 13.95 -5.79
C TYR A 145 3.95 13.80 -5.94
N ASN A 146 3.34 14.40 -6.95
CA ASN A 146 1.89 14.36 -7.14
C ASN A 146 1.43 12.95 -7.54
N ALA A 147 2.20 12.24 -8.37
CA ALA A 147 1.94 10.84 -8.71
C ALA A 147 1.90 9.96 -7.45
N ASN A 148 2.81 10.19 -6.50
CA ASN A 148 2.79 9.47 -5.22
C ASN A 148 1.63 9.87 -4.30
N ILE A 149 1.15 11.12 -4.37
CA ILE A 149 -0.08 11.57 -3.70
C ILE A 149 -1.31 10.83 -4.27
N GLU A 150 -1.41 10.70 -5.59
CA GLU A 150 -2.52 9.95 -6.23
C GLU A 150 -2.43 8.45 -5.97
N ALA A 151 -1.23 7.87 -5.92
CA ALA A 151 -1.02 6.48 -5.50
C ALA A 151 -1.50 6.27 -4.05
N PHE A 152 -1.19 7.19 -3.12
CA PHE A 152 -1.68 7.12 -1.75
C PHE A 152 -3.22 7.15 -1.68
N LYS A 153 -3.88 8.05 -2.42
CA LYS A 153 -5.35 8.12 -2.49
C LYS A 153 -5.94 6.82 -3.03
N THR A 154 -5.31 6.24 -4.06
CA THR A 154 -5.74 4.95 -4.62
C THR A 154 -5.62 3.82 -3.59
N VAL A 155 -4.54 3.79 -2.79
CA VAL A 155 -4.42 2.84 -1.67
C VAL A 155 -5.48 3.07 -0.61
N ALA A 156 -5.72 4.33 -0.20
CA ALA A 156 -6.75 4.67 0.77
C ALA A 156 -8.14 4.19 0.32
N LYS A 157 -8.47 4.36 -0.96
CA LYS A 157 -9.68 3.81 -1.58
C LYS A 157 -9.70 2.29 -1.59
N ALA A 158 -8.62 1.64 -2.00
CA ALA A 158 -8.52 0.19 -2.07
C ALA A 158 -8.73 -0.48 -0.70
N VAL A 159 -8.29 0.16 0.38
CA VAL A 159 -8.44 -0.37 1.75
C VAL A 159 -9.68 0.15 2.49
N GLY A 160 -10.52 0.95 1.82
CA GLY A 160 -11.77 1.48 2.38
C GLY A 160 -11.58 2.57 3.44
N LYS A 161 -10.47 3.31 3.36
CA LYS A 161 -10.06 4.37 4.30
C LYS A 161 -9.90 5.74 3.63
N GLU A 162 -10.78 6.06 2.67
CA GLU A 162 -10.73 7.32 1.92
C GLU A 162 -10.76 8.54 2.85
N LYS A 163 -11.66 8.54 3.85
CA LYS A 163 -11.78 9.64 4.83
C LYS A 163 -10.53 9.80 5.69
N GLU A 164 -9.94 8.71 6.16
CA GLU A 164 -8.67 8.78 6.90
C GLU A 164 -7.52 9.24 6.01
N GLY A 165 -7.52 8.83 4.74
CA GLY A 165 -6.57 9.30 3.74
C GLY A 165 -6.68 10.81 3.48
N GLU A 166 -7.88 11.33 3.32
CA GLU A 166 -8.15 12.77 3.18
C GLU A 166 -7.66 13.56 4.39
N LYS A 167 -8.03 13.13 5.60
CA LYS A 167 -7.57 13.76 6.85
C LYS A 167 -6.05 13.72 6.99
N ARG A 168 -5.42 12.62 6.58
CA ARG A 168 -3.96 12.49 6.59
C ARG A 168 -3.32 13.48 5.61
N LEU A 169 -3.88 13.62 4.41
CA LEU A 169 -3.43 14.56 3.39
C LEU A 169 -3.59 16.01 3.82
N GLU A 170 -4.68 16.37 4.49
CA GLU A 170 -4.87 17.70 5.08
C GLU A 170 -3.77 18.03 6.09
N LYS A 171 -3.47 17.09 7.00
CA LYS A 171 -2.39 17.26 7.97
C LYS A 171 -1.03 17.43 7.28
N HIS A 172 -0.75 16.61 6.27
CA HIS A 172 0.47 16.69 5.47
C HIS A 172 0.63 18.05 4.81
N ASN A 173 -0.43 18.54 4.15
CA ASN A 173 -0.43 19.83 3.48
C ASN A 173 -0.27 21.01 4.46
N LYS A 174 -0.88 20.91 5.64
CA LYS A 174 -0.70 21.91 6.70
C LYS A 174 0.76 22.02 7.14
N ILE A 175 1.43 20.88 7.35
CA ILE A 175 2.84 20.85 7.75
C ILE A 175 3.72 21.41 6.63
N LEU A 176 3.47 21.05 5.37
CA LEU A 176 4.19 21.63 4.24
C LEU A 176 4.02 23.15 4.13
N ALA A 177 2.82 23.67 4.39
CA ALA A 177 2.56 25.10 4.40
C ALA A 177 3.30 25.82 5.54
N GLU A 178 3.39 25.21 6.73
CA GLU A 178 4.16 25.74 7.85
C GLU A 178 5.67 25.75 7.56
N ILE A 179 6.19 24.70 6.94
CA ILE A 179 7.59 24.61 6.50
C ILE A 179 7.87 25.69 5.45
N ARG A 180 7.00 25.82 4.45
CA ARG A 180 7.13 26.82 3.38
C ARG A 180 7.21 28.24 3.93
N LYS A 181 6.33 28.61 4.87
CA LYS A 181 6.36 29.94 5.53
C LYS A 181 7.72 30.22 6.19
N LYS A 182 8.31 29.21 6.85
CA LYS A 182 9.64 29.34 7.49
C LYS A 182 10.74 29.51 6.44
N ILE A 183 10.67 28.79 5.33
CA ILE A 183 11.65 28.90 4.23
C ILE A 183 11.55 30.27 3.55
N GLU A 184 10.34 30.78 3.30
CA GLU A 184 10.12 32.10 2.71
C GLU A 184 10.73 33.22 3.56
N GLN A 185 10.69 33.08 4.89
CA GLN A 185 11.33 33.99 5.86
C GLN A 185 12.85 33.78 6.01
N SER A 186 13.41 32.71 5.45
CA SER A 186 14.83 32.39 5.52
C SER A 186 15.60 32.92 4.30
N THR A 187 16.94 32.81 4.36
CA THR A 187 17.84 33.08 3.23
C THR A 187 17.92 31.91 2.24
N LEU A 188 17.37 30.73 2.56
CA LEU A 188 17.36 29.57 1.67
C LEU A 188 16.34 29.78 0.54
N LYS A 189 16.81 30.04 -0.68
CA LYS A 189 15.97 30.24 -1.87
C LYS A 189 16.06 29.11 -2.88
N SER A 190 17.23 28.49 -3.01
CA SER A 190 17.47 27.38 -3.93
C SER A 190 18.18 26.23 -3.25
N ALA A 191 18.06 25.03 -3.84
CA ALA A 191 18.82 23.87 -3.43
C ALA A 191 19.05 22.92 -4.61
N PHE A 192 20.13 22.15 -4.51
CA PHE A 192 20.43 21.04 -5.39
C PHE A 192 20.27 19.72 -4.61
N ALA A 193 19.56 18.75 -5.19
CA ALA A 193 19.35 17.44 -4.59
C ALA A 193 19.98 16.34 -5.46
N PHE A 194 20.82 15.51 -4.85
CA PHE A 194 21.47 14.39 -5.52
C PHE A 194 21.43 13.14 -4.63
N GLY A 195 21.62 11.99 -5.25
CA GLY A 195 21.88 10.75 -4.52
C GLY A 195 23.15 10.08 -5.03
N ILE A 196 23.80 9.33 -4.14
CA ILE A 196 24.98 8.53 -4.47
C ILE A 196 24.59 7.06 -4.32
N SER A 197 24.97 6.26 -5.31
CA SER A 197 24.81 4.81 -5.29
C SER A 197 26.08 4.13 -5.78
N ARG A 198 26.13 2.80 -5.69
CA ARG A 198 27.23 2.02 -6.30
C ARG A 198 27.35 2.24 -7.82
N ALA A 199 26.25 2.62 -8.48
CA ALA A 199 26.22 2.91 -9.92
C ALA A 199 26.64 4.36 -10.26
N GLY A 200 26.98 5.18 -9.25
CA GLY A 200 27.37 6.58 -9.42
C GLY A 200 26.40 7.56 -8.75
N MET A 201 26.63 8.84 -9.05
CA MET A 201 25.80 9.96 -8.58
C MET A 201 24.66 10.20 -9.57
N PHE A 202 23.46 10.47 -9.04
CA PHE A 202 22.31 10.90 -9.83
C PHE A 202 21.78 12.23 -9.29
N ILE A 203 21.35 13.08 -10.21
CA ILE A 203 20.89 14.43 -9.94
C ILE A 203 19.38 14.47 -10.05
N ASN A 204 18.71 15.13 -9.10
CA ASN A 204 17.27 15.35 -9.13
C ASN A 204 16.99 16.72 -9.73
N ASN A 205 16.29 16.72 -10.87
CA ASN A 205 15.74 17.92 -11.49
C ASN A 205 14.34 18.24 -10.94
N GLU A 206 13.74 19.32 -11.43
CA GLU A 206 12.41 19.82 -11.08
C GLU A 206 11.25 18.85 -11.39
N ASP A 207 11.42 17.89 -12.30
CA ASP A 207 10.41 16.87 -12.64
C ASP A 207 10.44 15.65 -11.69
N THR A 208 11.54 15.46 -10.94
CA THR A 208 11.64 14.34 -10.01
C THR A 208 10.78 14.53 -8.76
N PHE A 209 10.55 13.44 -8.02
CA PHE A 209 9.93 13.53 -6.68
C PHE A 209 10.59 14.60 -5.81
N MET A 210 11.93 14.59 -5.72
CA MET A 210 12.66 15.53 -4.87
C MET A 210 12.54 16.96 -5.37
N GLY A 211 12.63 17.19 -6.68
CA GLY A 211 12.44 18.53 -7.27
C GLY A 211 11.06 19.10 -6.99
N GLN A 212 10.00 18.33 -7.28
CA GLN A 212 8.63 18.74 -6.98
C GLN A 212 8.41 18.96 -5.47
N PHE A 213 9.02 18.13 -4.62
CA PHE A 213 8.93 18.27 -3.17
C PHE A 213 9.60 19.56 -2.67
N LEU A 214 10.78 19.91 -3.20
CA LEU A 214 11.44 21.20 -2.94
C LEU A 214 10.54 22.39 -3.35
N ILE A 215 9.95 22.32 -4.55
CA ILE A 215 9.03 23.36 -5.05
C ILE A 215 7.83 23.54 -4.11
N LYS A 216 7.26 22.44 -3.59
CA LYS A 216 6.16 22.50 -2.61
C LYS A 216 6.57 23.23 -1.32
N MET A 217 7.80 23.03 -0.86
CA MET A 217 8.36 23.74 0.30
C MET A 217 8.80 25.18 0.00
N GLY A 218 8.69 25.66 -1.24
CA GLY A 218 9.12 27.01 -1.63
C GLY A 218 10.63 27.13 -1.91
N ILE A 219 11.31 26.01 -2.13
CA ILE A 219 12.73 25.98 -2.53
C ILE A 219 12.81 25.75 -4.03
N GLN A 220 13.53 26.61 -4.74
CA GLN A 220 13.76 26.46 -6.18
C GLN A 220 14.84 25.39 -6.44
N PRO A 221 14.55 24.31 -7.19
CA PRO A 221 15.58 23.38 -7.63
C PRO A 221 16.58 24.09 -8.56
N GLU A 222 17.88 23.96 -8.32
CA GLU A 222 18.91 24.59 -9.16
C GLU A 222 19.12 23.88 -10.50
N VAL A 223 18.69 22.62 -10.58
CA VAL A 223 18.82 21.81 -11.79
C VAL A 223 17.49 21.68 -12.49
N THR A 224 17.53 22.12 -13.74
CA THR A 224 16.44 22.05 -14.69
C THR A 224 16.58 20.82 -15.58
N LYS A 225 15.47 20.34 -16.16
CA LYS A 225 15.40 19.08 -16.91
C LYS A 225 16.36 19.05 -18.08
N ASP A 226 16.44 20.15 -18.83
CA ASP A 226 17.35 20.37 -19.95
C ASP A 226 18.83 20.17 -19.56
N LYS A 227 19.20 20.45 -18.31
CA LYS A 227 20.56 20.28 -17.78
C LYS A 227 20.87 18.85 -17.32
N THR A 228 19.86 17.97 -17.22
CA THR A 228 20.02 16.56 -16.80
C THR A 228 19.88 15.54 -17.92
N ALA A 229 19.58 15.97 -19.15
CA ALA A 229 19.42 15.08 -20.30
C ALA A 229 20.64 14.17 -20.56
N HIS A 230 21.83 14.56 -20.07
CA HIS A 230 23.09 13.83 -20.24
C HIS A 230 23.57 13.06 -18.99
N VAL A 231 22.88 13.20 -17.85
CA VAL A 231 23.25 12.57 -16.57
C VAL A 231 22.12 11.63 -16.16
N GLY A 232 22.03 10.48 -16.85
CA GLY A 232 21.09 9.37 -16.59
C GLY A 232 19.85 9.73 -15.77
N GLU A 233 18.78 10.20 -16.43
CA GLU A 233 17.53 10.58 -15.78
C GLU A 233 16.95 9.42 -14.94
N ARG A 234 17.15 9.46 -13.63
CA ARG A 234 16.34 8.69 -12.70
C ARG A 234 15.17 9.59 -12.32
N LYS A 235 14.01 9.38 -12.94
CA LYS A 235 12.74 10.05 -12.55
C LYS A 235 12.26 9.69 -11.13
N GLY A 236 13.11 9.01 -10.35
CA GLY A 236 12.88 8.54 -9.01
C GLY A 236 13.93 9.01 -8.01
N GLY A 237 13.48 9.70 -6.97
CA GLY A 237 14.30 10.10 -5.83
C GLY A 237 14.51 8.95 -4.83
N PRO A 238 15.50 9.06 -3.91
CA PRO A 238 15.73 8.03 -2.90
C PRO A 238 14.63 8.10 -1.84
N TYR A 239 13.70 7.14 -1.94
CA TYR A 239 12.89 6.56 -0.87
C TYR A 239 11.96 7.53 -0.12
N ILE A 240 10.73 7.58 -0.63
CA ILE A 240 9.59 8.34 -0.11
C ILE A 240 9.14 7.73 1.21
N TYR A 241 9.62 8.29 2.32
CA TYR A 241 9.14 8.00 3.67
C TYR A 241 8.81 9.31 4.37
N TRP A 242 7.60 9.80 4.12
CA TRP A 242 7.19 11.12 4.59
C TRP A 242 5.86 11.07 5.34
N TRP A 243 5.03 10.06 5.08
CA TRP A 243 3.66 10.02 5.57
C TRP A 243 3.55 9.68 7.05
N CYS A 244 4.55 9.05 7.67
CA CYS A 244 4.53 8.87 9.13
C CYS A 244 5.21 10.00 9.92
N LYS A 245 5.99 10.88 9.28
CA LYS A 245 6.73 11.96 9.96
C LYS A 245 6.11 13.35 9.79
N LEU A 246 5.48 13.63 8.65
CA LEU A 246 4.68 14.82 8.40
C LEU A 246 3.19 14.53 8.69
#